data_AF-A0A2U1MKP2-F1
#
_entry.id   AF-A0A2U1MKP2-F1
#
_cell.length_a   1.000
_cell.length_b   1.000
_cell.length_c   1.000
_cell.angle_alpha   90.00
_cell.angle_beta   90.00
_cell.angle_gamma   90.00
#
_symmetry.space_group_name_H-M   'P 1'
#
loop_
_entity.id
_entity.type
_entity.pdbx_description
1 polymer ?
#
loop_
_entity_poly.entity_id
_entity_poly.type
_entity_poly.pdbx_seq_one_letter_code
_entity_poly.pdbx_strand_id
1 'polypeptide(L)'
;MGALASTMVRKMQKNAAPAQLSGHSGNNSEEAGSEILQGSRFCIQAVSFEEVKSFEDFHIVVKGLCIDRELPDDVRMRYYNLCSDKKQYLHDGLPESLYHMLVVGIILELVSLADKIMNCKLVTTKEEFERWDNSLKAFKLLGMNVDFLRDRMHALRASVLESEGAVDIMKYVEEKKQHAFVENEVTKTASKLKELKGSAKKLEGVMGPLKQIAEKF
;
A
#
# COMPACT_ATOMS: atom_id res chain seq x y z
N MET A 1 52.66 -52.61 -30.71
CA MET A 1 52.94 -52.48 -29.27
C MET A 1 51.94 -51.45 -28.73
N GLY A 2 50.84 -51.76 -28.06
CA GLY A 2 50.37 -53.03 -27.49
C GLY A 2 48.86 -53.22 -27.64
N ALA A 3 48.46 -54.49 -27.51
CA ALA A 3 47.09 -54.97 -27.28
C ALA A 3 46.77 -54.89 -25.76
N LEU A 4 45.56 -54.95 -25.21
CA LEU A 4 44.41 -55.88 -25.35
C LEU A 4 43.16 -55.15 -24.75
N ALA A 5 41.96 -55.17 -25.35
CA ALA A 5 40.85 -56.15 -25.19
C ALA A 5 40.52 -56.47 -23.70
N SER A 6 39.29 -56.46 -23.15
CA SER A 6 37.97 -56.91 -23.59
C SER A 6 36.94 -56.52 -22.48
N THR A 7 35.73 -56.00 -22.76
CA THR A 7 34.44 -56.70 -23.03
C THR A 7 33.47 -56.78 -21.83
N MET A 8 32.42 -55.95 -21.91
CA MET A 8 30.96 -56.22 -21.78
C MET A 8 30.45 -57.42 -20.93
N VAL A 9 29.51 -57.15 -20.01
CA VAL A 9 28.36 -58.06 -19.71
C VAL A 9 27.09 -57.25 -19.39
N ARG A 10 26.01 -57.59 -20.10
CA ARG A 10 24.61 -57.14 -19.96
C ARG A 10 23.89 -57.91 -18.84
N LYS A 11 22.86 -57.32 -18.21
CA LYS A 11 21.63 -58.05 -17.87
C LYS A 11 20.40 -57.14 -17.75
N MET A 12 19.34 -57.51 -18.46
CA MET A 12 17.97 -56.98 -18.38
C MET A 12 17.09 -57.90 -17.52
N GLN A 13 16.09 -57.36 -16.82
CA GLN A 13 14.84 -58.06 -16.41
C GLN A 13 13.81 -57.00 -15.92
N LYS A 14 12.79 -56.56 -16.68
CA LYS A 14 11.44 -57.10 -17.00
C LYS A 14 10.42 -57.19 -15.84
N ASN A 15 9.43 -56.28 -15.91
CA ASN A 15 7.97 -56.29 -15.61
C ASN A 15 7.36 -57.09 -14.43
N ALA A 16 6.46 -56.46 -13.65
CA ALA A 16 5.00 -56.70 -13.62
C ALA A 16 4.31 -56.09 -12.36
N ALA A 17 3.07 -55.62 -12.51
CA ALA A 17 2.05 -55.40 -11.47
C ALA A 17 0.81 -56.28 -11.82
N PRO A 18 -0.31 -56.34 -11.06
CA PRO A 18 -0.60 -56.08 -9.64
C PRO A 18 -1.30 -57.29 -8.93
N ALA A 19 -1.49 -57.26 -7.60
CA ALA A 19 -2.47 -58.13 -6.92
C ALA A 19 -3.01 -57.48 -5.64
N GLN A 20 -4.34 -57.50 -5.47
CA GLN A 20 -5.08 -56.96 -4.32
C GLN A 20 -5.46 -58.05 -3.28
N LEU A 21 -5.94 -57.55 -2.14
CA LEU A 21 -6.97 -58.06 -1.21
C LEU A 21 -6.52 -58.73 0.10
N SER A 22 -6.97 -58.10 1.21
CA SER A 22 -7.32 -58.64 2.55
C SER A 22 -6.76 -57.71 3.63
N GLY A 23 -7.49 -57.14 4.59
CA GLY A 23 -8.87 -57.30 5.00
C GLY A 23 -9.22 -56.20 6.02
N HIS A 24 -10.52 -56.05 6.24
CA HIS A 24 -11.19 -55.05 7.07
C HIS A 24 -10.94 -55.26 8.58
N SER A 25 -10.66 -54.19 9.32
CA SER A 25 -10.97 -54.09 10.75
C SER A 25 -11.13 -52.61 11.12
N GLY A 26 -12.37 -52.24 11.48
CA GLY A 26 -12.73 -50.88 11.85
C GLY A 26 -12.01 -50.41 13.11
N ASN A 27 -11.60 -49.14 13.10
CA ASN A 27 -11.40 -48.39 14.32
C ASN A 27 -11.94 -46.97 14.09
N ASN A 28 -12.89 -46.62 14.94
CA ASN A 28 -13.64 -45.38 14.93
C ASN A 28 -12.73 -44.37 15.62
N SER A 29 -12.05 -43.53 14.85
CA SER A 29 -11.31 -42.39 15.41
C SER A 29 -11.96 -41.12 14.86
N GLU A 30 -12.76 -40.49 15.71
CA GLU A 30 -13.18 -39.11 15.56
C GLU A 30 -11.95 -38.23 15.79
N GLU A 31 -11.07 -38.15 14.79
CA GLU A 31 -9.90 -37.28 14.84
C GLU A 31 -10.17 -36.08 13.94
N ALA A 32 -10.31 -34.95 14.62
CA ALA A 32 -10.50 -33.61 14.08
C ALA A 32 -9.81 -33.47 12.72
N GLY A 33 -10.64 -33.33 11.69
CA GLY A 33 -10.23 -32.90 10.36
C GLY A 33 -9.52 -31.57 10.50
N SER A 34 -8.22 -31.66 10.71
CA SER A 34 -7.32 -30.54 10.88
C SER A 34 -7.40 -29.76 9.59
N GLU A 35 -8.02 -28.58 9.64
CA GLU A 35 -7.87 -27.56 8.61
C GLU A 35 -6.38 -27.20 8.52
N ILE A 36 -5.62 -27.97 7.76
CA ILE A 36 -4.32 -27.53 7.26
C ILE A 36 -4.62 -26.56 6.12
N LEU A 37 -5.11 -25.38 6.50
CA LEU A 37 -5.26 -24.23 5.63
C LEU A 37 -3.89 -23.54 5.59
N GLN A 38 -2.91 -24.18 4.96
CA GLN A 38 -1.59 -23.60 4.81
C GLN A 38 -0.88 -24.05 3.52
N GLY A 39 -0.87 -23.14 2.54
CA GLY A 39 0.40 -22.80 1.90
C GLY A 39 0.78 -23.49 0.59
N SER A 40 -0.16 -23.96 -0.25
CA SER A 40 0.21 -24.17 -1.65
C SER A 40 0.31 -22.81 -2.36
N ARG A 41 1.48 -22.16 -2.24
CA ARG A 41 1.91 -21.16 -3.22
C ARG A 41 2.00 -21.90 -4.54
N PHE A 42 0.91 -21.90 -5.30
CA PHE A 42 0.89 -22.53 -6.62
C PHE A 42 1.96 -21.84 -7.45
N CYS A 43 2.87 -22.66 -8.00
CA CYS A 43 3.74 -22.21 -9.07
C CYS A 43 2.84 -22.04 -10.31
N ILE A 44 2.22 -20.87 -10.43
CA ILE A 44 1.43 -20.52 -11.60
C ILE A 44 2.42 -20.07 -12.66
N GLN A 45 2.33 -20.67 -13.85
CA GLN A 45 3.12 -20.22 -14.99
C GLN A 45 2.72 -18.78 -15.30
N ALA A 46 3.71 -17.89 -15.44
CA ALA A 46 3.44 -16.51 -15.84
C ALA A 46 2.73 -16.52 -17.21
N VAL A 47 1.55 -15.94 -17.25
CA VAL A 47 0.73 -15.81 -18.46
C VAL A 47 0.97 -14.42 -19.05
N SER A 48 1.01 -14.32 -20.38
CA SER A 48 1.11 -13.02 -21.05
C SER A 48 -0.11 -12.14 -20.73
N PHE A 49 0.05 -10.81 -20.67
CA PHE A 49 -1.10 -9.95 -20.35
C PHE A 49 -2.18 -10.01 -21.44
N GLU A 50 -1.80 -10.33 -22.67
CA GLU A 50 -2.68 -10.49 -23.83
C GLU A 50 -3.74 -11.59 -23.63
N GLU A 51 -3.47 -12.58 -22.78
CA GLU A 51 -4.39 -13.68 -22.48
C GLU A 51 -5.38 -13.34 -21.36
N VAL A 52 -5.18 -12.25 -20.61
CA VAL A 52 -6.05 -11.80 -19.52
C VAL A 52 -7.30 -11.15 -20.10
N LYS A 53 -8.48 -11.78 -19.96
CA LYS A 53 -9.75 -11.26 -20.49
C LYS A 53 -10.60 -10.56 -19.45
N SER A 54 -10.47 -10.96 -18.19
CA SER A 54 -11.17 -10.37 -17.06
C SER A 54 -10.30 -10.34 -15.81
N PHE A 55 -10.85 -9.78 -14.73
CA PHE A 55 -10.17 -9.74 -13.44
C PHE A 55 -9.91 -11.15 -12.87
N GLU A 56 -10.79 -12.11 -13.16
CA GLU A 56 -10.66 -13.50 -12.72
C GLU A 56 -9.44 -14.20 -13.36
N ASP A 57 -9.08 -13.81 -14.58
CA ASP A 57 -7.91 -14.34 -15.31
C ASP A 57 -6.60 -13.63 -14.91
N PHE A 58 -6.69 -12.53 -14.16
CA PHE A 58 -5.55 -11.68 -13.83
C PHE A 58 -4.80 -12.20 -12.60
N HIS A 59 -3.60 -12.73 -12.78
CA HIS A 59 -2.76 -13.21 -11.69
C HIS A 59 -1.42 -12.47 -11.66
N ILE A 60 -1.02 -12.01 -10.47
CA ILE A 60 0.26 -11.33 -10.29
C ILE A 60 1.30 -12.39 -9.92
N VAL A 61 2.18 -12.70 -10.87
CA VAL A 61 3.16 -13.79 -10.73
C VAL A 61 4.58 -13.20 -10.70
N VAL A 62 5.27 -13.39 -9.59
CA VAL A 62 6.66 -12.94 -9.40
C VAL A 62 7.55 -14.16 -9.18
N LYS A 63 8.48 -14.43 -10.09
CA LYS A 63 9.33 -15.64 -10.09
C LYS A 63 8.53 -16.95 -10.06
N GLY A 64 7.44 -17.00 -10.81
CA GLY A 64 6.52 -18.14 -10.80
C GLY A 64 5.67 -18.26 -9.53
N LEU A 65 5.83 -17.37 -8.55
CA LEU A 65 4.98 -17.34 -7.35
C LEU A 65 3.82 -16.38 -7.58
N CYS A 66 2.60 -16.91 -7.49
CA CYS A 66 1.41 -16.07 -7.43
C CYS A 66 1.34 -15.35 -6.08
N ILE A 67 1.32 -14.01 -6.12
CA ILE A 67 1.29 -13.14 -4.94
C ILE A 67 -0.08 -12.50 -4.71
N ASP A 68 -1.12 -12.95 -5.41
CA ASP A 68 -2.48 -12.40 -5.30
C ASP A 68 -2.99 -12.32 -3.87
N ARG A 69 -2.70 -13.34 -3.05
CA ARG A 69 -3.15 -13.43 -1.65
C ARG A 69 -2.41 -12.49 -0.70
N GLU A 70 -1.27 -11.96 -1.13
CA GLU A 70 -0.48 -11.00 -0.36
C GLU A 70 -0.99 -9.56 -0.54
N LEU A 71 -1.93 -9.36 -1.47
CA LEU A 71 -2.55 -8.08 -1.76
C LEU A 71 -4.02 -8.09 -1.32
N PRO A 72 -4.51 -7.02 -0.68
CA PRO A 72 -5.94 -6.83 -0.51
C PRO A 72 -6.67 -6.83 -1.87
N ASP A 73 -7.87 -7.42 -1.93
CA ASP A 73 -8.63 -7.56 -3.17
C ASP A 73 -8.88 -6.22 -3.88
N ASP A 74 -9.13 -5.17 -3.10
CA ASP A 74 -9.36 -3.82 -3.63
C ASP A 74 -8.10 -3.23 -4.27
N VAL A 75 -6.93 -3.49 -3.69
CA VAL A 75 -5.63 -3.09 -4.25
C VAL A 75 -5.34 -3.88 -5.51
N ARG A 76 -5.56 -5.21 -5.50
CA ARG A 76 -5.36 -6.06 -6.68
C ARG A 76 -6.26 -5.62 -7.83
N MET A 77 -7.51 -5.26 -7.56
CA MET A 77 -8.44 -4.74 -8.56
C MET A 77 -8.00 -3.39 -9.13
N ARG A 78 -7.54 -2.46 -8.29
CA ARG A 78 -6.99 -1.18 -8.77
C ARG A 78 -5.71 -1.39 -9.59
N TYR A 79 -4.86 -2.32 -9.19
CA TYR A 79 -3.66 -2.67 -9.95
C TYR A 79 -4.00 -3.32 -11.30
N TYR A 80 -5.00 -4.20 -11.34
CA TYR A 80 -5.54 -4.75 -12.58
C TYR A 80 -5.99 -3.63 -13.54
N ASN A 81 -6.75 -2.64 -13.05
CA ASN A 81 -7.19 -1.52 -13.87
C ASN A 81 -6.01 -0.75 -14.48
N LEU A 82 -4.97 -0.47 -13.68
CA LEU A 82 -3.75 0.17 -14.17
C LEU A 82 -3.02 -0.65 -15.24
N CYS A 83 -2.93 -1.97 -15.06
CA CYS A 83 -2.34 -2.87 -16.04
C CYS A 83 -3.17 -2.95 -17.31
N SER A 84 -4.50 -3.01 -17.18
CA SER A 84 -5.47 -3.08 -18.28
C SER A 84 -5.42 -1.83 -19.16
N ASP A 85 -5.35 -0.65 -18.55
CA ASP A 85 -5.18 0.64 -19.26
C ASP A 85 -3.90 0.69 -20.11
N LYS A 86 -2.87 -0.07 -19.71
CA LYS A 86 -1.59 -0.17 -20.42
C LYS A 86 -1.45 -1.44 -21.25
N LYS A 87 -2.39 -2.38 -21.13
CA LYS A 87 -2.36 -3.71 -21.74
C LYS A 87 -1.06 -4.48 -21.44
N GLN A 88 -0.55 -4.36 -20.22
CA GLN A 88 0.70 -5.02 -19.79
C GLN A 88 0.75 -5.10 -18.26
N TYR A 89 1.52 -6.06 -17.73
CA TYR A 89 1.86 -6.05 -16.31
C TYR A 89 2.91 -4.97 -16.04
N LEU A 90 2.62 -4.08 -15.10
CA LEU A 90 3.53 -2.95 -14.81
C LEU A 90 4.83 -3.39 -14.10
N HIS A 91 4.88 -4.63 -13.61
CA HIS A 91 6.01 -5.20 -12.86
C HIS A 91 6.95 -6.08 -13.68
N ASP A 92 6.70 -6.28 -14.98
CA ASP A 92 7.50 -7.19 -15.83
C ASP A 92 8.96 -6.78 -15.99
N GLY A 93 9.27 -5.48 -15.86
CA GLY A 93 10.64 -4.99 -15.93
C GLY A 93 11.41 -5.09 -14.61
N LEU A 94 10.79 -5.54 -13.52
CA LEU A 94 11.47 -5.69 -12.23
C LEU A 94 12.52 -6.83 -12.30
N PRO A 95 13.67 -6.69 -11.62
CA PRO A 95 14.68 -7.74 -11.58
C PRO A 95 14.15 -9.05 -11.02
N GLU A 96 14.43 -10.16 -11.68
CA GLU A 96 14.11 -11.50 -11.18
C GLU A 96 14.78 -11.82 -9.83
N SER A 97 15.81 -11.09 -9.43
CA SER A 97 16.45 -11.23 -8.10
C SER A 97 15.63 -10.59 -6.98
N LEU A 98 14.71 -9.68 -7.27
CA LEU A 98 13.96 -8.90 -6.29
C LEU A 98 13.05 -9.78 -5.43
N TYR A 99 13.02 -9.55 -4.11
CA TYR A 99 12.18 -10.35 -3.21
C TYR A 99 10.68 -10.12 -3.48
N HIS A 100 9.86 -11.17 -3.54
CA HIS A 100 8.45 -11.06 -3.95
C HIS A 100 7.61 -10.18 -3.02
N MET A 101 7.86 -10.19 -1.69
CA MET A 101 7.15 -9.27 -0.79
C MET A 101 7.55 -7.81 -0.99
N LEU A 102 8.75 -7.55 -1.52
CA LEU A 102 9.13 -6.19 -1.91
C LEU A 102 8.32 -5.74 -3.15
N VAL A 103 8.06 -6.65 -4.09
CA VAL A 103 7.15 -6.38 -5.22
C VAL A 103 5.73 -6.08 -4.74
N VAL A 104 5.22 -6.86 -3.78
CA VAL A 104 3.93 -6.58 -3.11
C VAL A 104 3.91 -5.15 -2.54
N GLY A 105 4.96 -4.77 -1.80
CA GLY A 105 5.10 -3.41 -1.27
C GLY A 105 5.12 -2.32 -2.34
N ILE A 106 5.82 -2.56 -3.47
CA ILE A 106 5.86 -1.63 -4.60
C ILE A 106 4.47 -1.49 -5.24
N ILE A 107 3.73 -2.60 -5.42
CA ILE A 107 2.38 -2.57 -6.00
C ILE A 107 1.42 -1.80 -5.09
N LEU A 108 1.47 -2.03 -3.77
CA LEU A 108 0.68 -1.30 -2.78
C LEU A 108 0.91 0.21 -2.87
N GLU A 109 2.18 0.63 -2.87
CA GLU A 109 2.52 2.05 -2.94
C GLU A 109 2.20 2.65 -4.32
N LEU A 110 2.37 1.89 -5.41
CA LEU A 110 2.00 2.34 -6.76
C LEU A 110 0.51 2.62 -6.86
N VAL A 111 -0.34 1.71 -6.37
CA VAL A 111 -1.80 1.88 -6.38
C VAL A 111 -2.19 3.10 -5.54
N SER A 112 -1.64 3.23 -4.33
CA SER A 112 -1.84 4.39 -3.45
C SER A 112 -1.43 5.70 -4.13
N LEU A 113 -0.33 5.68 -4.88
CA LEU A 113 0.17 6.85 -5.60
C LEU A 113 -0.69 7.20 -6.81
N ALA A 114 -1.13 6.19 -7.57
CA ALA A 114 -2.07 6.36 -8.66
C ALA A 114 -3.37 6.98 -8.15
N ASP A 115 -3.92 6.50 -7.03
CA ASP A 115 -5.12 7.06 -6.40
C ASP A 115 -4.93 8.53 -6.00
N LYS A 116 -3.77 8.90 -5.42
CA LYS A 116 -3.44 10.30 -5.09
C LYS A 116 -3.38 11.18 -6.34
N ILE A 117 -2.78 10.70 -7.42
CA ILE A 117 -2.68 11.43 -8.70
C ILE A 117 -4.07 11.57 -9.35
N MET A 118 -4.89 10.52 -9.35
CA MET A 118 -6.24 10.55 -9.90
C MET A 118 -7.16 11.50 -9.11
N ASN A 119 -6.98 11.58 -7.80
CA ASN A 119 -7.77 12.42 -6.89
C ASN A 119 -7.05 13.74 -6.53
N CYS A 120 -6.13 14.19 -7.38
CA CYS A 120 -5.40 15.44 -7.19
C CYS A 120 -6.37 16.62 -7.02
N LYS A 121 -6.10 17.50 -6.07
CA LYS A 121 -6.94 18.68 -5.78
C LYS A 121 -6.25 19.94 -6.26
N LEU A 122 -7.02 21.02 -6.43
CA LEU A 122 -6.46 22.34 -6.76
C LEU A 122 -5.54 22.90 -5.66
N VAL A 123 -5.69 22.40 -4.43
CA VAL A 123 -4.86 22.77 -3.28
C VAL A 123 -3.59 21.92 -3.15
N THR A 124 -3.37 20.96 -4.05
CA THR A 124 -2.18 20.10 -4.04
C THR A 124 -0.93 20.95 -4.28
N THR A 125 0.07 20.79 -3.41
CA THR A 125 1.24 21.66 -3.42
C THR A 125 2.32 21.18 -4.39
N LYS A 126 3.23 22.09 -4.75
CA LYS A 126 4.40 21.75 -5.57
C LYS A 126 5.24 20.63 -4.91
N GLU A 127 5.42 20.68 -3.60
CA GLU A 127 6.18 19.69 -2.83
C GLU A 127 5.53 18.30 -2.84
N GLU A 128 4.19 18.24 -2.88
CA GLU A 128 3.48 16.97 -3.04
C GLU A 128 3.74 16.36 -4.41
N PHE A 129 3.65 17.16 -5.48
CA PHE A 129 3.98 16.70 -6.83
C PHE A 129 5.44 16.23 -6.95
N GLU A 130 6.41 16.94 -6.36
CA GLU A 130 7.81 16.50 -6.35
C GLU A 130 7.99 15.18 -5.61
N ARG A 131 7.30 14.98 -4.48
CA ARG A 131 7.35 13.73 -3.72
C ARG A 131 6.81 12.56 -4.55
N TRP A 132 5.67 12.76 -5.22
CA TRP A 132 5.08 11.74 -6.10
C TRP A 132 6.00 11.42 -7.27
N ASP A 133 6.58 12.44 -7.89
CA ASP A 133 7.51 12.27 -9.01
C ASP A 133 8.75 11.46 -8.61
N ASN A 134 9.31 11.74 -7.43
CA ASN A 134 10.46 11.00 -6.91
C ASN A 134 10.14 9.53 -6.65
N SER A 135 8.96 9.22 -6.10
CA SER A 135 8.51 7.83 -5.94
C SER A 135 8.37 7.13 -7.30
N LEU A 136 7.72 7.78 -8.28
CA LEU A 136 7.57 7.19 -9.63
C LEU A 136 8.92 7.03 -10.35
N LYS A 137 9.86 7.96 -10.18
CA LYS A 137 11.23 7.82 -10.69
C LYS A 137 11.92 6.61 -10.08
N ALA A 138 11.80 6.40 -8.76
CA ALA A 138 12.37 5.24 -8.09
C ALA A 138 11.76 3.93 -8.61
N PHE A 139 10.43 3.88 -8.79
CA PHE A 139 9.77 2.70 -9.38
C PHE A 139 10.21 2.45 -10.82
N LYS A 140 10.34 3.49 -11.64
CA LYS A 140 10.88 3.37 -13.00
C LYS A 140 12.31 2.83 -12.99
N LEU A 141 13.17 3.34 -12.11
CA LEU A 141 14.55 2.88 -11.97
C LEU A 141 14.64 1.40 -11.54
N LEU A 142 13.68 0.94 -10.75
CA LEU A 142 13.56 -0.48 -10.39
C LEU A 142 13.04 -1.34 -11.55
N GLY A 143 12.57 -0.74 -12.64
CA GLY A 143 12.06 -1.45 -13.81
C GLY A 143 10.53 -1.48 -13.94
N MET A 144 9.80 -0.77 -13.08
CA MET A 144 8.34 -0.65 -13.24
C MET A 144 7.99 0.22 -14.45
N ASN A 145 6.96 -0.18 -15.21
CA ASN A 145 6.41 0.68 -16.25
C ASN A 145 5.43 1.68 -15.64
N VAL A 146 5.88 2.90 -15.36
CA VAL A 146 5.11 3.96 -14.69
C VAL A 146 5.12 5.30 -15.41
N ASP A 147 5.67 5.36 -16.63
CA ASP A 147 5.80 6.61 -17.37
C ASP A 147 4.46 7.30 -17.61
N PHE A 148 3.42 6.52 -17.88
CA PHE A 148 2.07 7.06 -18.06
C PHE A 148 1.51 7.78 -16.82
N LEU A 149 1.86 7.31 -15.61
CA LEU A 149 1.48 8.00 -14.37
C LEU A 149 2.27 9.30 -14.20
N ARG A 150 3.56 9.29 -14.57
CA ARG A 150 4.40 10.48 -14.54
C ARG A 150 3.89 11.54 -15.51
N ASP A 151 3.56 11.15 -16.74
CA ASP A 151 3.01 12.05 -17.76
C ASP A 151 1.70 12.67 -17.29
N ARG A 152 0.78 11.84 -16.77
CA ARG A 152 -0.48 12.32 -16.19
C ARG A 152 -0.24 13.30 -15.04
N MET A 153 0.65 12.96 -14.11
CA MET A 153 0.99 13.82 -12.98
C MET A 153 1.58 15.15 -13.44
N HIS A 154 2.46 15.17 -14.44
CA HIS A 154 3.00 16.41 -15.00
C HIS A 154 1.92 17.27 -15.66
N ALA A 155 0.98 16.67 -16.39
CA ALA A 155 -0.16 17.38 -16.96
C ALA A 155 -1.08 17.99 -15.88
N LEU A 156 -1.34 17.23 -14.80
CA LEU A 156 -2.10 17.73 -13.65
C LEU A 156 -1.37 18.86 -12.93
N ARG A 157 -0.05 18.74 -12.74
CA ARG A 157 0.76 19.78 -12.13
C ARG A 157 0.71 21.09 -12.93
N ALA A 158 0.88 21.02 -14.25
CA ALA A 158 0.74 22.19 -15.12
C ALA A 158 -0.66 22.80 -14.95
N SER A 159 -1.71 21.97 -14.96
CA SER A 159 -3.09 22.44 -14.78
C SER A 159 -3.36 23.09 -13.41
N VAL A 160 -2.81 22.55 -12.33
CA VAL A 160 -3.05 23.02 -10.95
C VAL A 160 -2.21 24.25 -10.62
N LEU A 161 -0.94 24.28 -11.05
CA LEU A 161 0.01 25.33 -10.64
C LEU A 161 0.13 26.47 -11.65
N GLU A 162 -0.20 26.24 -12.93
CA GLU A 162 -0.10 27.24 -14.01
C GLU A 162 -1.47 27.82 -14.38
N SER A 163 -2.52 27.42 -13.67
CA SER A 163 -3.84 28.04 -13.74
C SER A 163 -3.79 29.50 -13.26
N GLU A 164 -4.51 30.39 -13.95
CA GLU A 164 -4.66 31.80 -13.56
C GLU A 164 -5.18 31.94 -12.11
N GLY A 165 -6.01 31.00 -11.66
CA GLY A 165 -6.53 30.95 -10.29
C GLY A 165 -5.62 30.25 -9.27
N ALA A 166 -4.47 29.71 -9.66
CA ALA A 166 -3.59 28.98 -8.75
C ALA A 166 -3.06 29.87 -7.61
N VAL A 167 -2.73 31.13 -7.94
CA VAL A 167 -2.24 32.12 -6.96
C VAL A 167 -3.33 32.46 -5.94
N ASP A 168 -4.56 32.67 -6.39
CA ASP A 168 -5.70 33.00 -5.52
C ASP A 168 -6.05 31.83 -4.60
N ILE A 169 -6.02 30.60 -5.11
CA ILE A 169 -6.27 29.38 -4.32
C ILE A 169 -5.19 29.21 -3.26
N MET A 170 -3.91 29.38 -3.61
CA MET A 170 -2.80 29.28 -2.66
C MET A 170 -2.90 30.35 -1.57
N LYS A 171 -3.25 31.58 -1.94
CA LYS A 171 -3.47 32.67 -0.99
C LYS A 171 -4.62 32.34 -0.03
N TYR A 172 -5.75 31.86 -0.53
CA TYR A 172 -6.89 31.44 0.29
C TYR A 172 -6.54 30.30 1.27
N VAL A 173 -5.77 29.30 0.82
CA VAL A 173 -5.33 28.19 1.67
C VAL A 173 -4.44 28.68 2.81
N GLU A 174 -3.50 29.58 2.52
CA GLU A 174 -2.63 30.16 3.56
C GLU A 174 -3.43 31.03 4.53
N GLU A 175 -4.32 31.89 4.04
CA GLU A 175 -5.21 32.70 4.88
C GLU A 175 -6.07 31.83 5.81
N LYS A 176 -6.61 30.72 5.31
CA LYS A 176 -7.39 29.76 6.11
C LYS A 176 -6.55 29.09 7.20
N LYS A 177 -5.29 28.76 6.91
CA LYS A 177 -4.35 28.20 7.89
C LYS A 177 -4.00 29.21 8.98
N GLN A 178 -3.75 30.46 8.60
CA GLN A 178 -3.52 31.56 9.54
C GLN A 178 -4.76 31.81 10.41
N HIS A 179 -5.96 31.80 9.82
CA HIS A 179 -7.21 31.93 10.57
C HIS A 179 -7.36 30.82 11.62
N ALA A 180 -7.14 29.55 11.26
CA ALA A 180 -7.21 28.44 12.20
C ALA A 180 -6.19 28.57 13.34
N PHE A 181 -4.99 29.09 13.05
CA PHE A 181 -3.98 29.38 14.08
C PHE A 181 -4.44 30.49 15.03
N VAL A 182 -4.94 31.60 14.49
CA VAL A 182 -5.44 32.74 15.29
C VAL A 182 -6.62 32.30 16.14
N GLU A 183 -7.56 31.53 15.59
CA GLU A 183 -8.72 31.01 16.31
C GLU A 183 -8.32 30.12 17.50
N ASN A 184 -7.31 29.27 17.33
CA ASN A 184 -6.75 28.46 18.42
C ASN A 184 -6.09 29.33 19.52
N GLU A 185 -5.39 30.41 19.16
CA GLU A 185 -4.82 31.31 20.16
C GLU A 185 -5.89 32.17 20.86
N VAL A 186 -6.95 32.59 20.15
CA VAL A 186 -8.10 33.30 20.74
C VAL A 186 -8.83 32.42 21.75
N THR A 187 -9.12 31.16 21.40
CA THR A 187 -9.78 30.22 22.32
C THR A 187 -8.93 29.94 23.57
N LYS A 188 -7.62 29.78 23.40
CA LYS A 188 -6.65 29.61 24.50
C LYS A 188 -6.50 30.83 25.40
N THR A 189 -6.54 32.04 24.84
CA THR A 189 -6.48 33.27 25.64
C THR A 189 -7.81 33.54 26.37
N ALA A 190 -8.94 33.23 25.73
CA ALA A 190 -10.26 33.33 26.34
C ALA A 190 -10.43 32.39 27.56
N SER A 191 -9.89 31.17 27.51
CA SER A 191 -9.92 30.25 28.65
C SER A 191 -9.11 30.79 29.85
N LYS A 192 -7.89 31.28 29.61
CA LYS A 192 -7.06 31.92 30.65
C LYS A 192 -7.74 33.13 31.28
N LEU A 193 -8.40 33.96 30.47
CA LEU A 193 -9.14 35.12 30.97
C LEU A 193 -10.30 34.70 31.88
N LYS A 194 -11.01 33.63 31.52
CA LYS A 194 -12.10 33.06 32.33
C LYS A 194 -11.59 32.56 33.68
N GLU A 195 -10.45 31.89 33.71
CA GLU A 195 -9.80 31.43 34.96
C GLU A 195 -9.40 32.62 35.85
N LEU A 196 -8.71 33.62 35.28
CA LEU A 196 -8.27 34.80 36.00
C LEU A 196 -9.47 35.56 36.61
N LYS A 197 -10.55 35.73 35.84
CA LYS A 197 -11.80 36.34 36.31
C LYS A 197 -12.44 35.52 37.44
N GLY A 198 -12.37 34.20 37.37
CA GLY A 198 -12.81 33.31 38.44
C GLY A 198 -12.00 33.51 39.73
N SER A 199 -10.68 33.60 39.61
CA SER A 199 -9.77 33.87 40.73
C SER A 199 -9.97 35.27 41.33
N ALA A 200 -10.16 36.29 40.50
CA ALA A 200 -10.44 37.66 40.95
C ALA A 200 -11.74 37.75 41.75
N LYS A 201 -12.82 37.11 41.28
CA LYS A 201 -14.09 37.04 42.03
C LYS A 201 -13.93 36.35 43.37
N LYS A 202 -13.12 35.28 43.45
CA LYS A 202 -12.83 34.61 44.72
C LYS A 202 -12.09 35.55 45.69
N LEU A 203 -11.10 36.29 45.21
CA LEU A 203 -10.34 37.24 46.02
C LEU A 203 -11.23 38.38 46.55
N GLU A 204 -12.09 38.93 45.69
CA GLU A 204 -13.05 39.98 46.07
C GLU A 204 -14.01 39.49 47.18
N GLY A 205 -14.49 38.25 47.08
CA GLY A 205 -15.30 37.61 48.11
C GLY A 205 -14.58 37.45 49.47
N VAL A 206 -13.25 37.33 49.48
CA VAL A 206 -12.45 37.26 50.73
C VAL A 206 -12.14 38.65 51.29
N MET A 207 -11.88 39.63 50.42
CA MET A 207 -11.48 40.98 50.83
C MET A 207 -12.63 41.78 51.45
N GLY A 208 -13.88 41.57 50.98
CA GLY A 208 -15.06 42.25 51.54
C GLY A 208 -15.24 42.04 53.05
N PRO A 209 -15.30 40.79 53.55
CA PRO A 209 -15.38 40.50 54.98
C PRO A 209 -14.20 41.05 55.79
N LEU A 210 -12.97 40.93 55.28
CA LEU A 210 -11.78 41.44 55.96
C LEU A 210 -11.82 42.97 56.15
N LYS A 211 -12.32 43.69 55.14
CA LYS A 211 -12.48 45.15 55.21
C LYS A 211 -13.50 45.57 56.27
N GLN A 212 -14.63 44.88 56.37
CA GLN A 212 -15.62 45.14 57.43
C GLN A 212 -15.09 44.87 58.84
N ILE A 213 -14.16 43.92 58.99
CA ILE A 213 -13.51 43.65 60.27
C ILE A 213 -12.53 44.80 60.62
N ALA A 214 -11.76 45.27 59.64
CA ALA A 214 -10.78 46.34 59.84
C ALA A 214 -11.43 47.71 60.15
N GLU A 215 -12.59 48.03 59.57
CA GLU A 215 -13.31 49.29 59.80
C GLU A 215 -14.04 49.36 61.16
N LYS A 216 -14.09 48.24 61.90
CA LYS A 216 -14.68 48.17 63.24
C LYS A 216 -13.67 48.39 64.39
N PHE A 217 -12.41 48.63 64.06
CA PHE A 217 -11.35 49.02 64.99
C PHE A 217 -10.97 50.49 64.75
#